data_AF-A0A183CH55-F1
#
_entry.id   AF-A0A183CH55-F1
#
_cell.length_a   1.000
_cell.length_b   1.000
_cell.length_c   1.000
_cell.angle_alpha   90.00
_cell.angle_beta   90.00
_cell.angle_gamma   90.00
#
_symmetry.space_group_name_H-M   'P 1'
#
loop_
_entity.id
_entity.type
_entity.pdbx_description
1 polymer ?
#
loop_
_entity_poly.entity_id
_entity_poly.type
_entity_poly.pdbx_seq_one_letter_code
_entity_poly.pdbx_strand_id
1 'polypeptide(L)'
;MVRFNPLVETKELGRIACPKGKLSLFYALELARNYQMMNREISEKTIRYLMKTEKKQRALVFGLMTAMGIAGTERSYGVDQLEGVQAFWDKEYPETFRIVAFETGDAVKKYEVCVILDNGHWDGLKSVTQFFRVKYFCVSCEAVYDCPERHRIECRERYLHCDACNKDFYNEGCFEEHKKKACNIYHKWFKRVDTIAFAHYASRYDSHFVLAGAQKKIIEFQGCVFHGCPRCYRPWTKGVDGELMEEKFQRTEMKMARLRDICKNFTVEEVWECDVKAELKRNMEMKKFFDSVLDGPINPRDAYSGGRTMPFCLYAVASESVEISMFDIISLYPSVNYDAPYPVGIPKIVKRDEDVLWTEPDDVPYAGLLKVKVVPPKNLLYPLLPAHIDDMLLFPLCGVCATRAKKDFVMAKDEKKCEHDEEERALLGTYTSIELRKALELGYKVTHFFRAYHFEEFDSQLFRGGKYDIWLERENMKKNPGLRLIAKLGLNSLWGKFSMRNNLSEHDILKSGEEWAKILQDDRLLPSEPVLQKDGKTMRVAFKKKEDFVVEHKDYECGAD
;
A
#
# COMPACT_ATOMS: atom_id res chain seq x y z
N MET A 1 -6.97 15.56 26.76
CA MET A 1 -8.11 16.31 27.33
C MET A 1 -7.75 17.80 27.24
N VAL A 2 -8.20 18.52 26.20
CA VAL A 2 -8.09 19.99 26.07
C VAL A 2 -9.39 20.49 25.43
N ARG A 3 -9.88 21.62 25.96
CA ARG A 3 -11.27 22.09 26.01
C ARG A 3 -11.91 22.40 24.65
N PHE A 4 -13.19 22.03 24.53
CA PHE A 4 -14.18 22.75 23.72
C PHE A 4 -14.06 24.24 24.01
N ASN A 5 -13.85 25.08 23.00
CA ASN A 5 -14.08 26.50 23.15
C ASN A 5 -15.62 26.71 23.13
N PRO A 6 -16.26 27.02 24.26
CA PRO A 6 -17.70 27.20 24.34
C PRO A 6 -18.02 28.66 24.00
N LEU A 7 -17.59 29.13 22.83
CA LEU A 7 -18.03 30.42 22.33
C LEU A 7 -19.32 30.23 21.54
N VAL A 8 -20.40 30.45 22.30
CA VAL A 8 -21.82 30.39 21.95
C VAL A 8 -22.36 28.96 21.93
N GLU A 9 -22.99 28.57 23.05
CA GLU A 9 -23.96 27.49 23.04
C GLU A 9 -24.84 27.68 21.79
N THR A 10 -25.01 26.64 20.98
CA THR A 10 -25.95 26.56 19.84
C THR A 10 -27.40 26.94 20.18
N LYS A 11 -27.66 27.39 21.42
CA LYS A 11 -28.88 28.04 21.91
C LYS A 11 -29.12 29.45 21.33
N GLU A 12 -28.11 30.26 21.00
CA GLU A 12 -28.35 31.64 20.51
C GLU A 12 -28.70 31.74 19.01
N LEU A 13 -28.35 30.73 18.21
CA LEU A 13 -28.89 30.59 16.84
C LEU A 13 -30.33 30.07 16.92
N GLY A 14 -31.23 30.93 17.39
CA GLY A 14 -32.66 30.69 17.42
C GLY A 14 -33.16 30.28 16.03
N ARG A 15 -33.90 29.16 15.97
CA ARG A 15 -34.71 28.65 14.84
C ARG A 15 -34.29 29.18 13.46
N ILE A 16 -33.13 28.74 12.95
CA ILE A 16 -32.80 28.98 11.54
C ILE A 16 -33.75 28.14 10.71
N ALA A 17 -34.64 28.78 9.95
CA ALA A 17 -35.52 28.06 9.04
C ALA A 17 -34.65 27.34 8.00
N CYS A 18 -34.76 26.01 7.92
CA CYS A 18 -34.18 25.25 6.82
C CYS A 18 -34.77 25.79 5.51
N PRO A 19 -33.96 26.30 4.57
CA PRO A 19 -34.46 26.79 3.29
C PRO A 19 -35.25 25.68 2.61
N LYS A 20 -36.45 25.99 2.10
CA LYS A 20 -37.26 24.96 1.42
C LYS A 20 -36.69 24.73 0.02
N GLY A 21 -35.95 23.63 -0.14
CA GLY A 21 -35.55 23.13 -1.45
C GLY A 21 -34.06 22.80 -1.58
N LYS A 22 -33.68 22.60 -2.84
CA LYS A 22 -32.46 21.96 -3.35
C LYS A 22 -31.14 22.70 -3.07
N LEU A 23 -31.04 23.59 -2.08
CA LEU A 23 -29.79 24.35 -1.83
C LEU A 23 -29.34 24.34 -0.36
N SER A 24 -29.91 23.43 0.41
CA SER A 24 -29.81 23.34 1.86
C SER A 24 -28.41 22.92 2.34
N LEU A 25 -27.70 22.06 1.60
CA LEU A 25 -26.32 21.70 1.92
C LEU A 25 -25.37 22.88 1.70
N PHE A 26 -25.44 23.53 0.55
CA PHE A 26 -24.66 24.73 0.24
C PHE A 26 -24.94 25.88 1.20
N TYR A 27 -26.20 26.00 1.64
CA TYR A 27 -26.58 26.98 2.64
C TYR A 27 -25.91 26.71 3.99
N ALA A 28 -25.84 25.45 4.43
CA ALA A 28 -25.15 25.08 5.67
C ALA A 28 -23.65 25.40 5.60
N LEU A 29 -23.01 25.13 4.46
CA LEU A 29 -21.58 25.41 4.23
C LEU A 29 -21.27 26.92 4.25
N GLU A 30 -22.01 27.71 3.48
CA GLU A 30 -21.83 29.17 3.43
C GLU A 30 -22.09 29.84 4.77
N LEU A 31 -23.11 29.39 5.50
CA LEU A 31 -23.42 29.95 6.81
C LEU A 31 -22.36 29.57 7.85
N ALA A 32 -21.86 28.32 7.83
CA ALA A 32 -20.76 27.90 8.68
C ALA A 32 -19.49 28.73 8.41
N ARG A 33 -19.12 28.94 7.14
CA ARG A 33 -17.98 29.78 6.76
C ARG A 33 -18.14 31.21 7.30
N ASN A 34 -19.27 31.85 7.01
CA ASN A 34 -19.51 33.23 7.42
C ASN A 34 -19.56 33.39 8.94
N TYR A 35 -20.11 32.42 9.67
CA TYR A 35 -20.13 32.41 11.14
C TYR A 35 -18.73 32.41 11.75
N GLN A 36 -17.79 31.77 11.07
CA GLN A 36 -16.43 31.59 11.57
C GLN A 36 -15.53 32.76 11.21
N MET A 37 -15.88 33.47 10.14
CA MET A 37 -15.31 34.78 9.82
C MET A 37 -15.86 35.92 10.69
N MET A 38 -16.79 35.64 11.60
CA MET A 38 -17.43 36.65 12.48
C MET A 38 -16.42 37.41 13.37
N ASN A 39 -15.28 36.79 13.68
CA ASN A 39 -14.22 37.40 14.49
C ASN A 39 -13.03 37.91 13.66
N ARG A 40 -13.07 37.80 12.33
CA ARG A 40 -11.96 38.17 11.44
C ARG A 40 -12.33 39.33 10.50
N GLU A 41 -13.50 39.27 9.86
CA GLU A 41 -13.85 40.23 8.78
C GLU A 41 -15.35 40.60 8.72
N ILE A 42 -16.25 39.79 9.30
CA ILE A 42 -17.71 39.98 9.16
C ILE A 42 -18.32 40.35 10.51
N SER A 43 -19.03 41.48 10.61
CA SER A 43 -19.68 41.84 11.87
C SER A 43 -20.85 40.92 12.23
N GLU A 44 -21.07 40.69 13.53
CA GLU A 44 -22.22 39.93 14.06
C GLU A 44 -23.58 40.49 13.55
N LYS A 45 -23.65 41.81 13.35
CA LYS A 45 -24.82 42.50 12.78
C LYS A 45 -25.07 42.10 11.33
N THR A 46 -24.01 41.86 10.55
CA THR A 46 -24.07 41.38 9.17
C THR A 46 -24.61 39.95 9.11
N ILE A 47 -24.16 39.06 9.99
CA ILE A 47 -24.66 37.68 10.07
C ILE A 47 -26.13 37.65 10.48
N ARG A 48 -26.50 38.39 11.54
CA ARG A 48 -27.90 38.54 11.95
C ARG A 48 -28.76 39.12 10.81
N TYR A 49 -28.23 39.98 9.95
CA TYR A 49 -28.93 40.51 8.79
C TYR A 49 -29.10 39.48 7.66
N LEU A 50 -28.08 38.68 7.36
CA LEU A 50 -28.10 37.60 6.37
C LEU A 50 -29.09 36.49 6.77
N MET A 51 -29.24 36.26 8.08
CA MET A 51 -30.14 35.25 8.64
C MET A 51 -31.62 35.68 8.69
N LYS A 52 -31.96 36.94 8.43
CA LYS A 52 -33.35 37.46 8.59
C LYS A 52 -34.35 36.97 7.55
N THR A 53 -33.93 36.62 6.34
CA THR A 53 -34.87 36.27 5.24
C THR A 53 -34.29 35.21 4.31
N GLU A 54 -35.11 34.23 3.92
CA GLU A 54 -34.74 33.18 2.95
C GLU A 54 -34.23 33.74 1.61
N LYS A 55 -34.77 34.90 1.17
CA LYS A 55 -34.32 35.56 -0.07
C LYS A 55 -32.83 35.96 -0.03
N LYS A 56 -32.34 36.45 1.10
CA LYS A 56 -30.93 36.84 1.28
C LYS A 56 -30.01 35.64 1.40
N GLN A 57 -30.50 34.60 2.08
CA GLN A 57 -29.83 33.32 2.21
C GLN A 57 -29.58 32.66 0.85
N ARG A 58 -30.61 32.64 -0.01
CA ARG A 58 -30.48 32.12 -1.38
C ARG A 58 -29.52 32.94 -2.23
N ALA A 59 -29.50 34.26 -2.10
CA ALA A 59 -28.60 35.12 -2.86
C ALA A 59 -27.11 34.82 -2.60
N LEU A 60 -26.74 34.51 -1.35
CA LEU A 60 -25.38 34.09 -0.98
C LEU A 60 -25.00 32.77 -1.66
N VAL A 61 -25.87 31.77 -1.55
CA VAL A 61 -25.64 30.43 -2.13
C VAL A 61 -25.53 30.51 -3.65
N PHE A 62 -26.42 31.24 -4.32
CA PHE A 62 -26.31 31.44 -5.76
C PHE A 62 -25.04 32.19 -6.16
N GLY A 63 -24.55 33.12 -5.33
CA GLY A 63 -23.26 33.77 -5.52
C GLY A 63 -22.10 32.78 -5.51
N LEU A 64 -22.04 31.92 -4.48
CA LEU A 64 -21.06 30.83 -4.40
C LEU A 64 -21.13 29.90 -5.63
N MET A 65 -22.33 29.44 -5.96
CA MET A 65 -22.53 28.52 -7.09
C MET A 65 -22.12 29.13 -8.42
N THR A 66 -22.41 30.42 -8.62
CA THR A 66 -21.99 31.16 -9.83
C THR A 66 -20.46 31.27 -9.89
N ALA A 67 -19.80 31.58 -8.77
CA ALA A 67 -18.34 31.65 -8.69
C ALA A 67 -17.66 30.30 -8.97
N MET A 68 -18.35 29.20 -8.65
CA MET A 68 -17.89 27.84 -8.89
C MET A 68 -18.27 27.26 -10.25
N GLY A 69 -19.05 27.99 -11.06
CA GLY A 69 -19.55 27.50 -12.35
C GLY A 69 -20.60 26.38 -12.25
N ILE A 70 -21.26 26.21 -11.10
CA ILE A 70 -22.33 25.23 -10.91
C ILE A 70 -23.66 25.81 -11.44
N ALA A 71 -24.29 25.12 -12.39
CA ALA A 71 -25.58 25.52 -12.93
C ALA A 71 -26.67 25.48 -11.84
N GLY A 72 -27.30 26.63 -11.57
CA GLY A 72 -28.36 26.78 -10.55
C GLY A 72 -29.69 26.07 -10.87
N THR A 73 -29.75 25.29 -11.96
CA THR A 73 -30.95 24.64 -12.49
C THR A 73 -31.06 23.16 -12.13
N GLU A 74 -30.07 22.60 -11.44
CA GLU A 74 -30.03 21.16 -11.15
C GLU A 74 -31.20 20.69 -10.28
N ARG A 75 -31.53 19.40 -10.41
CA ARG A 75 -32.68 18.83 -9.72
C ARG A 75 -32.43 18.56 -8.23
N SER A 76 -31.18 18.40 -7.83
CA SER A 76 -30.66 18.34 -6.47
C SER A 76 -29.15 18.55 -6.53
N TYR A 77 -28.53 18.94 -5.41
CA TYR A 77 -27.08 18.93 -5.30
C TYR A 77 -26.69 18.01 -4.14
N GLY A 78 -25.47 17.48 -4.17
CA GLY A 78 -25.02 16.41 -3.30
C GLY A 78 -23.54 16.51 -2.97
N VAL A 79 -22.97 15.37 -2.53
CA VAL A 79 -21.57 15.27 -2.07
C VAL A 79 -20.58 15.49 -3.23
N ASP A 80 -20.94 15.08 -4.45
CA ASP A 80 -20.07 15.20 -5.62
C ASP A 80 -19.72 16.66 -5.95
N GLN A 81 -20.59 17.59 -5.58
CA GLN A 81 -20.33 19.03 -5.77
C GLN A 81 -19.50 19.66 -4.64
N LEU A 82 -19.21 18.93 -3.56
CA LEU A 82 -18.39 19.42 -2.43
C LEU A 82 -16.92 19.58 -2.80
N GLU A 83 -16.39 18.75 -3.70
CA GLU A 83 -15.01 18.89 -4.19
C GLU A 83 -14.80 20.24 -4.87
N GLY A 84 -15.79 20.70 -5.65
CA GLY A 84 -15.78 22.03 -6.24
C GLY A 84 -15.78 23.14 -5.18
N VAL A 85 -16.57 23.00 -4.10
CA VAL A 85 -16.62 24.00 -3.02
C VAL A 85 -15.28 24.06 -2.31
N GLN A 86 -14.69 22.90 -2.01
CA GLN A 86 -13.39 22.79 -1.38
C GLN A 86 -12.30 23.44 -2.24
N ALA A 87 -12.26 23.15 -3.54
CA ALA A 87 -11.29 23.73 -4.46
C ALA A 87 -11.41 25.26 -4.55
N PHE A 88 -12.64 25.80 -4.53
CA PHE A 88 -12.86 27.25 -4.52
C PHE A 88 -12.39 27.89 -3.19
N TRP A 89 -12.70 27.28 -2.04
CA TRP A 89 -12.25 27.79 -0.75
C TRP A 89 -10.75 27.63 -0.52
N ASP A 90 -10.11 26.58 -1.03
CA ASP A 90 -8.65 26.43 -0.97
C ASP A 90 -7.93 27.55 -1.73
N LYS A 91 -8.57 28.09 -2.78
CA LYS A 91 -8.06 29.23 -3.54
C LYS A 91 -8.26 30.57 -2.82
N GLU A 92 -9.46 30.83 -2.31
CA GLU A 92 -9.81 32.11 -1.69
C GLU A 92 -9.34 32.22 -0.22
N TYR A 93 -9.27 31.09 0.48
CA TYR A 93 -8.93 30.98 1.90
C TYR A 93 -7.98 29.78 2.15
N PRO A 94 -6.73 29.86 1.68
CA PRO A 94 -5.78 28.75 1.78
C PRO A 94 -5.66 28.21 3.20
N GLU A 95 -5.70 26.88 3.33
CA GLU A 95 -5.52 26.12 4.59
C GLU A 95 -6.50 26.46 5.73
N THR A 96 -7.54 27.26 5.46
CA THR A 96 -8.45 27.77 6.50
C THR A 96 -9.72 26.92 6.64
N PHE A 97 -10.25 26.41 5.53
CA PHE A 97 -11.47 25.62 5.52
C PHE A 97 -11.24 24.25 4.92
N ARG A 98 -11.68 23.21 5.62
CA ARG A 98 -11.67 21.84 5.11
C ARG A 98 -13.02 21.18 5.33
N ILE A 99 -13.61 20.68 4.25
CA ILE A 99 -14.86 19.92 4.22
C ILE A 99 -14.50 18.44 4.28
N VAL A 100 -15.08 17.72 5.26
CA VAL A 100 -14.95 16.27 5.39
C VAL A 100 -16.34 15.65 5.34
N ALA A 101 -16.54 14.67 4.47
CA ALA A 101 -17.75 13.87 4.38
C ALA A 101 -17.41 12.40 4.62
N PHE A 102 -18.15 11.74 5.51
CA PHE A 102 -17.99 10.31 5.80
C PHE A 102 -19.06 9.51 5.07
N GLU A 103 -18.66 8.43 4.39
CA GLU A 103 -19.58 7.44 3.83
C GLU A 103 -19.58 6.20 4.72
N THR A 104 -20.67 5.98 5.46
CA THR A 104 -20.87 4.78 6.26
C THR A 104 -21.52 3.71 5.40
N GLY A 105 -20.90 2.53 5.26
CA GLY A 105 -21.30 1.44 4.37
C GLY A 105 -22.64 0.74 4.64
N ASP A 106 -23.50 1.28 5.50
CA ASP A 106 -24.87 0.82 5.67
C ASP A 106 -25.81 1.63 4.76
N ALA A 107 -26.90 1.02 4.28
CA ALA A 107 -27.86 1.59 3.32
C ALA A 107 -28.57 2.91 3.76
N VAL A 108 -28.16 3.50 4.87
CA VAL A 108 -28.49 4.86 5.31
C VAL A 108 -27.18 5.64 5.45
N LYS A 109 -26.87 6.45 4.44
CA LYS A 109 -25.70 7.35 4.49
C LYS A 109 -25.89 8.37 5.62
N LYS A 110 -25.01 8.35 6.63
CA LYS A 110 -25.01 9.31 7.75
C LYS A 110 -23.85 10.27 7.56
N TYR A 111 -24.14 11.57 7.43
CA TYR A 111 -23.15 12.58 7.10
C TYR A 111 -22.94 13.56 8.25
N GLU A 112 -21.69 13.65 8.71
CA GLU A 112 -21.21 14.69 9.62
C GLU A 112 -20.33 15.64 8.79
N VAL A 113 -20.68 16.92 8.71
CA VAL A 113 -20.02 17.90 7.82
C VAL A 113 -19.18 18.85 8.68
N CYS A 114 -17.97 18.45 9.03
CA CYS A 114 -17.07 19.35 9.76
C CYS A 114 -16.48 20.39 8.81
N VAL A 115 -16.51 21.67 9.21
CA VAL A 115 -16.04 22.79 8.38
C VAL A 115 -15.29 23.76 9.28
N ILE A 116 -13.99 23.51 9.46
CA ILE A 116 -12.84 24.41 9.72
C ILE A 116 -11.65 23.57 10.15
N LEU A 117 -10.47 23.99 9.71
CA LEU A 117 -9.21 23.69 10.35
C LEU A 117 -8.54 25.03 10.69
N ASP A 118 -8.53 25.44 11.96
CA ASP A 118 -7.85 26.66 12.41
C ASP A 118 -6.76 26.28 13.40
N ASN A 119 -5.49 26.58 13.09
CA ASN A 119 -4.32 26.21 13.89
C ASN A 119 -4.27 24.71 14.28
N GLY A 120 -4.69 23.81 13.38
CA GLY A 120 -4.70 22.37 13.62
C GLY A 120 -5.86 21.86 14.49
N HIS A 121 -6.85 22.71 14.79
CA HIS A 121 -8.07 22.33 15.50
C HIS A 121 -9.30 22.32 14.58
N TRP A 122 -10.11 21.27 14.73
CA TRP A 122 -11.36 21.10 13.99
C TRP A 122 -12.52 21.73 14.77
N ASP A 123 -13.13 22.78 14.23
CA ASP A 123 -14.32 23.41 14.81
C ASP A 123 -15.44 23.43 13.76
N GLY A 124 -16.51 22.65 13.91
CA GLY A 124 -17.42 22.44 12.77
C GLY A 124 -18.77 21.79 13.05
N LEU A 125 -19.62 21.79 12.03
CA LEU A 125 -20.98 21.27 12.05
C LEU A 125 -21.01 19.74 12.16
N LYS A 126 -20.99 19.23 13.40
CA LYS A 126 -21.10 17.79 13.67
C LYS A 126 -22.33 17.12 13.06
N SER A 127 -23.41 17.85 12.80
CA SER A 127 -24.62 17.30 12.19
C SER A 127 -25.47 18.38 11.53
N VAL A 128 -25.83 18.15 10.26
CA VAL A 128 -26.76 18.99 9.49
C VAL A 128 -28.17 18.98 10.10
N THR A 129 -28.61 17.83 10.64
CA THR A 129 -29.92 17.72 11.31
C THR A 129 -29.95 18.51 12.62
N GLN A 130 -28.86 18.47 13.40
CA GLN A 130 -28.73 19.27 14.61
C GLN A 130 -28.62 20.77 14.30
N PHE A 131 -27.92 21.14 13.23
CA PHE A 131 -27.77 22.52 12.78
C PHE A 131 -29.10 23.16 12.40
N PHE A 132 -29.89 22.49 11.56
CA PHE A 132 -31.24 22.96 11.20
C PHE A 132 -32.29 22.67 12.27
N ARG A 133 -31.92 21.97 13.36
CA ARG A 133 -32.82 21.46 14.41
C ARG A 133 -34.03 20.70 13.84
N VAL A 134 -33.78 19.84 12.86
CA VAL A 134 -34.79 19.00 12.23
C VAL A 134 -34.63 17.55 12.63
N LYS A 135 -35.74 16.80 12.65
CA LYS A 135 -35.74 15.40 13.11
C LYS A 135 -34.91 14.50 12.18
N TYR A 136 -35.12 14.64 10.88
CA TYR A 136 -34.31 14.00 9.86
C TYR A 136 -34.17 14.89 8.62
N PHE A 137 -33.06 14.73 7.91
CA PHE A 137 -32.74 15.50 6.70
C PHE A 137 -32.05 14.58 5.71
N CYS A 138 -32.54 14.56 4.47
CA CYS A 138 -31.95 13.76 3.39
C CYS A 138 -31.06 14.66 2.56
N VAL A 139 -29.76 14.33 2.49
CA VAL A 139 -28.81 15.07 1.65
C VAL A 139 -29.08 14.81 0.17
N SER A 140 -29.47 13.59 -0.22
CA SER A 140 -29.66 13.22 -1.64
C SER A 140 -30.78 13.99 -2.33
N CYS A 141 -31.92 14.19 -1.66
CA CYS A 141 -33.01 14.98 -2.22
C CYS A 141 -33.19 16.34 -1.52
N GLU A 142 -32.24 16.69 -0.64
CA GLU A 142 -32.21 17.95 0.11
C GLU A 142 -33.54 18.31 0.79
N ALA A 143 -34.18 17.33 1.45
CA ALA A 143 -35.49 17.49 2.06
C ALA A 143 -35.50 17.08 3.54
N VAL A 144 -36.20 17.87 4.35
CA VAL A 144 -36.54 17.53 5.74
C VAL A 144 -37.67 16.51 5.74
N TYR A 145 -37.58 15.50 6.59
CA TYR A 145 -38.62 14.49 6.75
C TYR A 145 -38.80 14.07 8.20
N ASP A 146 -39.93 13.45 8.50
CA ASP A 146 -40.38 13.10 9.85
C ASP A 146 -40.25 11.59 10.15
N CYS A 147 -40.20 10.75 9.12
CA CYS A 147 -40.09 9.30 9.21
C CYS A 147 -39.07 8.74 8.18
N PRO A 148 -37.98 8.09 8.62
CA PRO A 148 -36.96 7.50 7.73
C PRO A 148 -37.50 6.45 6.77
N GLU A 149 -38.38 5.57 7.25
CA GLU A 149 -38.95 4.50 6.41
C GLU A 149 -39.87 5.05 5.32
N ARG A 150 -40.71 6.04 5.64
CA ARG A 150 -41.56 6.70 4.64
C ARG A 150 -40.72 7.46 3.61
N HIS A 151 -39.73 8.21 4.08
CA HIS A 151 -38.85 8.96 3.20
C HIS A 151 -38.02 8.06 2.29
N ARG A 152 -37.62 6.87 2.77
CA ARG A 152 -36.92 5.85 1.97
C ARG A 152 -37.69 5.44 0.71
N ILE A 153 -39.02 5.49 0.76
CA ILE A 153 -39.94 5.09 -0.31
C ILE A 153 -40.28 6.26 -1.25
N GLU A 154 -40.38 7.48 -0.71
CA GLU A 154 -40.90 8.66 -1.44
C GLU A 154 -39.81 9.64 -1.93
N CYS A 155 -38.52 9.32 -1.71
CA CYS A 155 -37.39 10.16 -2.12
C CYS A 155 -37.32 10.31 -3.66
N ARG A 156 -37.54 11.54 -4.17
CA ARG A 156 -37.72 11.82 -5.60
C ARG A 156 -36.47 11.64 -6.48
N GLU A 157 -35.28 11.48 -5.89
CA GLU A 157 -34.00 11.32 -6.61
C GLU A 157 -33.57 9.84 -6.75
N ARG A 158 -34.42 8.86 -6.37
CA ARG A 158 -34.08 7.42 -6.38
C ARG A 158 -34.55 6.63 -7.61
N TYR A 159 -34.77 7.29 -8.74
CA TYR A 159 -35.14 6.57 -9.96
C TYR A 159 -33.89 6.09 -10.70
N LEU A 160 -33.72 4.77 -10.75
CA LEU A 160 -32.69 4.14 -11.57
C LEU A 160 -33.30 3.83 -12.94
N HIS A 161 -32.79 4.50 -13.97
CA HIS A 161 -33.24 4.35 -15.34
C HIS A 161 -32.44 3.26 -16.07
N CYS A 162 -33.11 2.40 -16.84
CA CYS A 162 -32.46 1.37 -17.65
C CYS A 162 -32.36 1.81 -19.12
N ASP A 163 -31.20 2.31 -19.54
CA ASP A 163 -30.98 2.77 -20.93
C ASP A 163 -31.18 1.67 -21.98
N ALA A 164 -31.02 0.40 -21.59
CA ALA A 164 -31.14 -0.74 -22.50
C ALA A 164 -32.59 -1.11 -22.85
N CYS A 165 -33.57 -0.77 -22.02
CA CYS A 165 -34.99 -1.06 -22.29
C CYS A 165 -35.94 0.11 -22.00
N ASN A 166 -35.39 1.26 -21.62
CA ASN A 166 -36.06 2.54 -21.39
C ASN A 166 -37.18 2.47 -20.32
N LYS A 167 -36.90 1.81 -19.19
CA LYS A 167 -37.81 1.70 -18.02
C LYS A 167 -37.19 2.25 -16.73
N ASP A 168 -38.03 2.89 -15.92
CA ASP A 168 -37.66 3.48 -14.63
C ASP A 168 -37.99 2.58 -13.44
N PHE A 169 -37.08 2.52 -12.44
CA PHE A 169 -37.22 1.69 -11.25
C PHE A 169 -36.99 2.50 -9.96
N TYR A 170 -37.80 2.21 -8.94
CA TYR A 170 -37.90 2.98 -7.69
C TYR A 170 -36.92 2.55 -6.59
N ASN A 171 -36.22 1.43 -6.75
CA ASN A 171 -35.17 0.98 -5.83
C ASN A 171 -34.14 0.09 -6.54
N GLU A 172 -32.91 0.11 -6.04
CA GLU A 172 -31.75 -0.60 -6.58
C GLU A 172 -31.94 -2.11 -6.61
N GLY A 173 -32.65 -2.67 -5.63
CA GLY A 173 -33.03 -4.08 -5.62
C GLY A 173 -33.87 -4.45 -6.85
N CYS A 174 -34.91 -3.68 -7.17
CA CYS A 174 -35.76 -3.91 -8.33
C CYS A 174 -35.04 -3.61 -9.66
N PHE A 175 -34.14 -2.63 -9.71
CA PHE A 175 -33.32 -2.33 -10.88
C PHE A 175 -32.29 -3.44 -11.16
N GLU A 176 -31.60 -3.93 -10.13
CA GLU A 176 -30.66 -5.04 -10.22
C GLU A 176 -31.38 -6.36 -10.47
N GLU A 177 -32.55 -6.59 -9.87
CA GLU A 177 -33.41 -7.72 -10.20
C GLU A 177 -33.90 -7.64 -11.65
N HIS A 178 -34.21 -6.45 -12.16
CA HIS A 178 -34.58 -6.21 -13.56
C HIS A 178 -33.43 -6.50 -14.52
N LYS A 179 -32.20 -6.06 -14.21
CA LYS A 179 -30.98 -6.46 -14.93
C LYS A 179 -30.78 -7.99 -14.92
N LYS A 180 -31.05 -8.63 -13.77
CA LYS A 180 -30.87 -10.09 -13.57
C LYS A 180 -31.96 -10.93 -14.24
N LYS A 181 -33.21 -10.47 -14.28
CA LYS A 181 -34.36 -11.29 -14.68
C LYS A 181 -34.86 -11.10 -16.11
N ALA A 182 -34.68 -9.93 -16.75
CA ALA A 182 -35.32 -9.71 -18.07
C ALA A 182 -34.82 -8.51 -18.89
N CYS A 183 -33.60 -8.00 -18.70
CA CYS A 183 -33.04 -7.07 -19.69
C CYS A 183 -32.47 -7.89 -20.86
N ASN A 184 -33.28 -8.04 -21.92
CA ASN A 184 -33.18 -9.02 -23.02
C ASN A 184 -31.91 -8.97 -23.90
N ILE A 185 -30.84 -8.32 -23.45
CA ILE A 185 -29.57 -8.19 -24.18
C ILE A 185 -28.38 -8.73 -23.35
N TYR A 186 -28.50 -8.87 -22.03
CA TYR A 186 -27.41 -9.34 -21.14
C TYR A 186 -27.07 -10.84 -21.26
N HIS A 187 -27.97 -11.65 -21.83
CA HIS A 187 -27.75 -13.09 -22.02
C HIS A 187 -26.67 -13.43 -23.07
N LYS A 188 -26.10 -12.45 -23.78
CA LYS A 188 -25.07 -12.68 -24.81
C LYS A 188 -23.63 -12.28 -24.42
N TRP A 189 -23.39 -11.65 -23.27
CA TRP A 189 -22.04 -11.16 -22.92
C TRP A 189 -21.24 -12.06 -21.97
N PHE A 190 -21.88 -12.88 -21.13
CA PHE A 190 -21.18 -13.80 -20.21
C PHE A 190 -20.91 -15.19 -20.83
N LYS A 191 -20.29 -15.21 -22.01
CA LYS A 191 -19.67 -16.44 -22.56
C LYS A 191 -18.16 -16.39 -22.69
N ARG A 192 -17.52 -15.30 -22.25
CA ARG A 192 -16.06 -15.20 -22.12
C ARG A 192 -15.77 -14.15 -21.06
N VAL A 193 -15.45 -14.57 -19.84
CA VAL A 193 -14.31 -14.12 -19.01
C VAL A 193 -14.49 -14.88 -17.68
N ASP A 194 -13.68 -15.90 -17.48
CA ASP A 194 -13.49 -16.54 -16.19
C ASP A 194 -12.60 -15.62 -15.32
N THR A 195 -12.92 -15.55 -14.02
CA THR A 195 -12.14 -14.94 -12.90
C THR A 195 -12.26 -13.43 -12.64
N ILE A 196 -12.70 -13.07 -11.42
CA ILE A 196 -12.37 -11.81 -10.74
C ILE A 196 -11.76 -12.20 -9.39
N ALA A 197 -10.51 -11.79 -9.17
CA ALA A 197 -9.79 -11.92 -7.90
C ALA A 197 -9.62 -10.52 -7.26
N PHE A 198 -9.74 -10.44 -5.94
CA PHE A 198 -9.11 -9.38 -5.15
C PHE A 198 -8.06 -10.03 -4.25
N ALA A 199 -6.78 -9.79 -4.55
CA ALA A 199 -5.66 -10.21 -3.73
C ALA A 199 -5.19 -9.04 -2.84
N HIS A 200 -4.53 -9.40 -1.73
CA HIS A 200 -3.90 -8.55 -0.71
C HIS A 200 -3.23 -9.50 0.30
N TYR A 201 -2.15 -10.17 -0.09
CA TYR A 201 -1.45 -11.05 0.86
C TYR A 201 -0.21 -10.40 1.48
N ALA A 202 -0.05 -10.69 2.77
CA ALA A 202 1.17 -10.60 3.57
C ALA A 202 1.82 -9.21 3.70
N SER A 203 1.13 -8.28 4.39
CA SER A 203 1.65 -7.58 5.57
C SER A 203 0.75 -6.38 5.84
N ARG A 204 0.08 -6.38 7.00
CA ARG A 204 -0.85 -5.34 7.51
C ARG A 204 -2.21 -5.25 6.76
N TYR A 205 -3.28 -5.52 7.52
CA TYR A 205 -4.71 -5.28 7.27
C TYR A 205 -5.52 -6.29 6.42
N ASP A 206 -6.82 -6.33 6.75
CA ASP A 206 -7.81 -7.40 6.69
C ASP A 206 -8.38 -7.84 5.31
N SER A 207 -8.77 -9.12 5.26
CA SER A 207 -9.85 -9.77 4.47
C SER A 207 -9.71 -9.92 2.94
N HIS A 208 -10.04 -11.12 2.45
CA HIS A 208 -10.22 -11.46 1.03
C HIS A 208 -11.67 -11.86 0.76
N PHE A 209 -12.18 -11.46 -0.40
CA PHE A 209 -13.40 -12.04 -0.98
C PHE A 209 -13.00 -12.78 -2.25
N VAL A 210 -13.15 -14.11 -2.25
CA VAL A 210 -13.03 -14.93 -3.46
C VAL A 210 -14.38 -15.55 -3.76
N LEU A 211 -15.07 -15.03 -4.77
CA LEU A 211 -16.20 -15.71 -5.40
C LEU A 211 -15.65 -16.69 -6.43
N ALA A 212 -15.39 -17.93 -6.01
CA ALA A 212 -15.15 -19.02 -6.94
C ALA A 212 -16.47 -19.32 -7.69
N GLY A 213 -16.43 -19.35 -9.03
CA GLY A 213 -17.61 -19.46 -9.89
C GLY A 213 -18.63 -20.52 -9.46
N ALA A 214 -19.91 -20.27 -9.74
CA ALA A 214 -21.09 -21.11 -9.46
C ALA A 214 -21.31 -21.59 -8.01
N GLN A 215 -20.35 -21.45 -7.10
CA GLN A 215 -20.45 -21.81 -5.69
C GLN A 215 -20.50 -20.55 -4.81
N LYS A 216 -21.56 -20.42 -4.00
CA LYS A 216 -21.70 -19.35 -3.00
C LYS A 216 -20.70 -19.60 -1.86
N LYS A 217 -19.43 -19.23 -2.05
CA LYS A 217 -18.35 -19.48 -1.10
C LYS A 217 -17.65 -18.17 -0.71
N ILE A 218 -17.26 -18.06 0.56
CA ILE A 218 -16.48 -16.96 1.14
C ILE A 218 -15.26 -17.60 1.81
N ILE A 219 -14.07 -17.04 1.60
CA ILE A 219 -12.83 -17.51 2.22
C ILE A 219 -12.24 -16.37 3.02
N GLU A 220 -12.25 -16.47 4.34
CA GLU A 220 -11.65 -15.48 5.23
C GLU A 220 -10.23 -15.91 5.60
N PHE A 221 -9.25 -15.07 5.27
CA PHE A 221 -7.85 -15.32 5.57
C PHE A 221 -7.43 -14.69 6.90
N GLN A 222 -6.86 -15.49 7.80
CA GLN A 222 -6.42 -15.08 9.13
C GLN A 222 -4.88 -15.09 9.23
N GLY A 223 -4.27 -13.90 9.22
CA GLY A 223 -2.87 -13.70 9.57
C GLY A 223 -2.61 -14.11 11.02
N CYS A 224 -1.67 -15.03 11.28
CA CYS A 224 -1.57 -15.73 12.56
C CYS A 224 -1.25 -14.78 13.73
N VAL A 225 -0.36 -13.81 13.53
CA VAL A 225 0.07 -12.84 14.58
C VAL A 225 -0.99 -11.75 14.83
N PHE A 226 -1.79 -11.43 13.82
CA PHE A 226 -2.78 -10.36 13.86
C PHE A 226 -4.13 -10.85 14.41
N HIS A 227 -4.44 -12.13 14.22
CA HIS A 227 -5.71 -12.74 14.60
C HIS A 227 -5.58 -13.74 15.76
N GLY A 228 -4.39 -13.88 16.35
CA GLY A 228 -4.19 -14.68 17.55
C GLY A 228 -4.29 -16.19 17.30
N CYS A 229 -3.60 -16.73 16.31
CA CYS A 229 -3.69 -18.16 15.99
C CYS A 229 -3.30 -19.06 17.19
N PRO A 230 -4.22 -19.88 17.75
CA PRO A 230 -3.95 -20.69 18.93
C PRO A 230 -2.98 -21.86 18.67
N ARG A 231 -2.72 -22.17 17.39
CA ARG A 231 -1.72 -23.17 16.98
C ARG A 231 -0.30 -22.60 16.89
N CYS A 232 -0.18 -21.29 16.70
CA CYS A 232 1.11 -20.62 16.51
C CYS A 232 1.59 -19.86 17.73
N TYR A 233 0.67 -19.48 18.62
CA TYR A 233 0.93 -18.67 19.80
C TYR A 233 0.07 -19.12 20.97
N ARG A 234 0.65 -19.06 22.18
CA ARG A 234 -0.06 -19.25 23.44
C ARG A 234 -0.93 -18.04 23.79
N PRO A 235 -1.98 -18.23 24.60
CA PRO A 235 -2.93 -17.16 24.97
C PRO A 235 -2.25 -15.91 25.53
N TRP A 236 -1.24 -16.08 26.39
CA TRP A 236 -0.52 -14.99 27.07
C TRP A 236 0.62 -14.37 26.26
N THR A 237 0.89 -14.86 25.04
CA THR A 237 1.91 -14.25 24.18
C THR A 237 1.44 -12.85 23.77
N LYS A 238 2.30 -11.85 23.93
CA LYS A 238 2.03 -10.49 23.46
C LYS A 238 2.36 -10.37 21.97
N GLY A 239 1.41 -9.85 21.20
CA GLY A 239 1.58 -9.53 19.79
C GLY A 239 2.43 -8.28 19.55
N VAL A 240 2.60 -7.94 18.28
CA VAL A 240 3.40 -6.79 17.80
C VAL A 240 2.87 -5.42 18.26
N ASP A 241 1.57 -5.36 18.54
CA ASP A 241 0.82 -4.23 19.07
C ASP A 241 0.74 -4.21 20.61
N GLY A 242 1.33 -5.20 21.27
CA GLY A 242 1.34 -5.35 22.73
C GLY A 242 0.11 -6.04 23.32
N GLU A 243 -0.92 -6.32 22.51
CA GLU A 243 -2.12 -7.05 22.93
C GLU A 243 -1.85 -8.55 23.13
N LEU A 244 -2.66 -9.22 23.95
CA LEU A 244 -2.55 -10.67 24.13
C LEU A 244 -3.14 -11.42 22.93
N MET A 245 -2.50 -12.53 22.54
CA MET A 245 -3.01 -13.37 21.44
C MET A 245 -4.41 -13.92 21.73
N GLU A 246 -4.75 -14.17 23.00
CA GLU A 246 -6.10 -14.59 23.38
C GLU A 246 -7.16 -13.53 23.05
N GLU A 247 -6.88 -12.26 23.32
CA GLU A 247 -7.81 -11.15 23.04
C GLU A 247 -8.04 -11.01 21.53
N LYS A 248 -6.98 -11.17 20.73
CA LYS A 248 -7.06 -11.18 19.26
C LYS A 248 -7.87 -12.35 18.74
N PHE A 249 -7.65 -13.53 19.31
CA PHE A 249 -8.36 -14.74 18.92
C PHE A 249 -9.87 -14.60 19.20
N GLN A 250 -10.23 -14.14 20.40
CA GLN A 250 -11.63 -13.92 20.77
C GLN A 250 -12.34 -12.94 19.81
N ARG A 251 -11.69 -11.84 19.43
CA ARG A 251 -12.25 -10.91 18.44
C ARG A 251 -12.40 -11.54 17.06
N THR A 252 -11.45 -12.39 16.66
CA THR A 252 -11.51 -13.14 15.40
C THR A 252 -12.68 -14.11 15.40
N GLU A 253 -12.90 -14.85 16.49
CA GLU A 253 -14.04 -15.75 16.64
C GLU A 253 -15.38 -14.98 16.58
N MET A 254 -15.47 -13.83 17.27
CA MET A 254 -16.67 -12.98 17.20
C MET A 254 -16.93 -12.47 15.78
N LYS A 255 -15.89 -12.04 15.05
CA LYS A 255 -15.97 -11.63 13.65
C LYS A 255 -16.45 -12.78 12.76
N MET A 256 -15.88 -13.97 12.91
CA MET A 256 -16.25 -15.16 12.14
C MET A 256 -17.68 -15.61 12.42
N ALA A 257 -18.11 -15.61 13.68
CA ALA A 257 -19.49 -15.92 14.05
C ALA A 257 -20.48 -14.96 13.40
N ARG A 258 -20.18 -13.65 13.45
CA ARG A 258 -20.99 -12.62 12.79
C ARG A 258 -21.01 -12.78 11.27
N LEU A 259 -19.87 -13.07 10.65
CA LEU A 259 -19.77 -13.28 9.20
C LEU A 259 -20.61 -14.48 8.76
N ARG A 260 -20.53 -15.61 9.48
CA ARG A 260 -21.35 -16.80 9.22
C ARG A 260 -22.84 -16.52 9.40
N ASP A 261 -23.22 -15.68 10.35
CA ASP A 261 -24.62 -15.32 10.59
C ASP A 261 -25.20 -14.41 9.48
N ILE A 262 -24.43 -13.42 9.03
CA ILE A 262 -24.83 -12.50 7.95
C ILE A 262 -24.86 -13.25 6.60
N CYS A 263 -23.88 -14.13 6.38
CA CYS A 263 -23.68 -14.84 5.12
C CYS A 263 -24.21 -16.28 5.14
N LYS A 264 -25.36 -16.54 5.79
CA LYS A 264 -25.98 -17.89 5.89
C LYS A 264 -26.17 -18.62 4.55
N ASN A 265 -26.30 -17.88 3.46
CA ASN A 265 -26.47 -18.42 2.11
C ASN A 265 -25.15 -18.74 1.40
N PHE A 266 -24.01 -18.53 2.07
CA PHE A 266 -22.67 -18.80 1.57
C PHE A 266 -21.95 -19.80 2.48
N THR A 267 -21.15 -20.67 1.89
CA THR A 267 -20.16 -21.46 2.60
C THR A 267 -19.01 -20.56 3.00
N VAL A 268 -18.91 -20.20 4.28
CA VAL A 268 -17.78 -19.43 4.82
C VAL A 268 -16.69 -20.41 5.27
N GLU A 269 -15.52 -20.34 4.65
CA GLU A 269 -14.32 -21.07 5.03
C GLU A 269 -13.31 -20.12 5.66
N GLU A 270 -12.64 -20.61 6.68
CA GLU A 270 -11.61 -19.88 7.41
C GLU A 270 -10.27 -20.52 7.09
N VAL A 271 -9.30 -19.70 6.68
CA VAL A 271 -7.98 -20.17 6.28
C VAL A 271 -6.93 -19.42 7.07
N TRP A 272 -6.08 -20.14 7.79
CA TRP A 272 -5.02 -19.53 8.59
C TRP A 272 -3.70 -19.49 7.82
N GLU A 273 -2.90 -18.46 8.09
CA GLU A 273 -1.57 -18.27 7.51
C GLU A 273 -0.66 -19.49 7.67
N CYS A 274 -0.68 -20.13 8.84
CA CYS A 274 0.14 -21.30 9.10
C CYS A 274 -0.25 -22.51 8.25
N ASP A 275 -1.53 -22.64 7.91
CA ASP A 275 -2.01 -23.73 7.04
C ASP A 275 -1.55 -23.49 5.61
N VAL A 276 -1.69 -22.26 5.11
CA VAL A 276 -1.20 -21.88 3.79
C VAL A 276 0.31 -22.07 3.69
N LYS A 277 1.07 -21.61 4.69
CA LYS A 277 2.53 -21.81 4.73
C LYS A 277 2.92 -23.29 4.78
N ALA A 278 2.16 -24.13 5.47
CA ALA A 278 2.41 -25.57 5.49
C ALA A 278 2.08 -26.23 4.14
N GLU A 279 0.99 -25.80 3.50
CA GLU A 279 0.54 -26.34 2.22
C GLU A 279 1.47 -25.94 1.08
N LEU A 280 1.96 -24.69 1.04
CA LEU A 280 2.96 -24.24 0.05
C LEU A 280 4.27 -25.05 0.10
N LYS A 281 4.60 -25.69 1.23
CA LYS A 281 5.75 -26.59 1.35
C LYS A 281 5.51 -27.97 0.77
N ARG A 282 4.24 -28.42 0.72
CA ARG A 282 3.85 -29.77 0.30
C ARG A 282 3.31 -29.79 -1.13
N ASN A 283 2.65 -28.72 -1.55
CA ASN A 283 1.98 -28.57 -2.82
C ASN A 283 2.76 -27.62 -3.74
N MET A 284 3.54 -28.21 -4.65
CA MET A 284 4.34 -27.47 -5.62
C MET A 284 3.50 -26.71 -6.66
N GLU A 285 2.28 -27.15 -6.94
CA GLU A 285 1.37 -26.46 -7.87
C GLU A 285 0.83 -25.18 -7.23
N MET A 286 0.38 -25.28 -5.98
CA MET A 286 -0.01 -24.12 -5.18
C MET A 286 1.15 -23.13 -5.04
N LYS A 287 2.37 -23.63 -4.78
CA LYS A 287 3.56 -22.78 -4.72
C LYS A 287 3.77 -21.99 -6.01
N LYS A 288 3.75 -22.65 -7.17
CA LYS A 288 3.90 -21.98 -8.47
C LYS A 288 2.80 -20.96 -8.74
N PHE A 289 1.57 -21.26 -8.36
CA PHE A 289 0.46 -20.30 -8.47
C PHE A 289 0.73 -19.06 -7.62
N PHE A 290 1.07 -19.23 -6.33
CA PHE A 290 1.40 -18.10 -5.46
C PHE A 290 2.60 -17.30 -5.95
N ASP A 291 3.65 -17.97 -6.42
CA ASP A 291 4.84 -17.31 -6.99
C ASP A 291 4.51 -16.54 -8.29
N SER A 292 3.44 -16.91 -8.99
CA SER A 292 2.95 -16.21 -10.20
C SER A 292 2.00 -15.05 -9.90
N VAL A 293 1.44 -14.96 -8.68
CA VAL A 293 0.53 -13.88 -8.27
C VAL A 293 1.36 -12.68 -7.80
N LEU A 294 1.26 -11.58 -8.55
CA LEU A 294 2.11 -10.39 -8.37
C LEU A 294 1.51 -9.35 -7.45
N ASP A 295 0.32 -9.59 -6.91
CA ASP A 295 -0.34 -8.70 -5.98
C ASP A 295 0.31 -8.82 -4.58
N GLY A 296 0.92 -7.74 -4.13
CA GLY A 296 1.58 -7.68 -2.82
C GLY A 296 2.54 -6.50 -2.70
N PRO A 297 2.88 -6.08 -1.46
CA PRO A 297 3.88 -5.04 -1.21
C PRO A 297 5.21 -5.34 -1.90
N ILE A 298 5.95 -4.28 -2.25
CA ILE A 298 7.35 -4.46 -2.65
C ILE A 298 8.10 -4.89 -1.40
N ASN A 299 8.83 -6.00 -1.51
CA ASN A 299 9.90 -6.33 -0.60
C ASN A 299 11.20 -5.71 -1.15
N PRO A 300 11.78 -4.68 -0.51
CA PRO A 300 13.00 -4.03 -1.00
C PRO A 300 14.18 -4.98 -1.19
N ARG A 301 14.19 -6.12 -0.47
CA ARG A 301 15.21 -7.17 -0.60
C ARG A 301 15.22 -7.80 -1.99
N ASP A 302 14.09 -7.84 -2.69
CA ASP A 302 13.99 -8.48 -4.00
C ASP A 302 14.81 -7.71 -5.06
N ALA A 303 14.96 -6.39 -4.88
CA ALA A 303 15.81 -5.52 -5.69
C ALA A 303 17.27 -5.46 -5.16
N TYR A 304 17.57 -6.12 -4.05
CA TYR A 304 18.89 -6.07 -3.43
C TYR A 304 19.74 -7.28 -3.86
N SER A 305 20.61 -7.06 -4.84
CA SER A 305 21.57 -8.05 -5.32
C SER A 305 23.00 -7.73 -4.89
N GLY A 306 23.82 -8.77 -4.72
CA GLY A 306 25.25 -8.61 -4.46
C GLY A 306 26.07 -8.27 -5.71
N GLY A 307 27.39 -8.37 -5.58
CA GLY A 307 28.29 -8.17 -6.72
C GLY A 307 28.06 -9.19 -7.83
N ARG A 308 28.03 -8.73 -9.08
CA ARG A 308 27.88 -9.59 -10.25
C ARG A 308 29.16 -10.40 -10.48
N THR A 309 29.01 -11.72 -10.51
CA THR A 309 30.09 -12.65 -10.90
C THR A 309 29.61 -13.47 -12.09
N MET A 310 30.27 -13.33 -13.24
CA MET A 310 29.86 -14.02 -14.47
C MET A 310 31.10 -14.50 -15.25
N PRO A 311 31.42 -15.81 -15.23
CA PRO A 311 32.51 -16.35 -16.02
C PRO A 311 32.06 -16.52 -17.49
N PHE A 312 32.80 -15.91 -18.42
CA PHE A 312 32.60 -16.10 -19.86
C PHE A 312 33.47 -17.22 -20.43
N CYS A 313 34.61 -17.45 -19.79
CA CYS A 313 35.56 -18.48 -20.14
C CYS A 313 36.06 -19.11 -18.84
N LEU A 314 35.90 -20.42 -18.69
CA LEU A 314 36.33 -21.14 -17.49
C LEU A 314 37.86 -21.36 -17.46
N TYR A 315 38.51 -21.31 -18.62
CA TYR A 315 39.94 -21.54 -18.74
C TYR A 315 40.53 -20.76 -19.93
N ALA A 316 41.47 -19.87 -19.64
CA ALA A 316 42.22 -19.12 -20.65
C ALA A 316 43.72 -19.23 -20.34
N VAL A 317 44.55 -19.28 -21.39
CA VAL A 317 46.01 -19.39 -21.29
C VAL A 317 46.64 -18.30 -22.14
N ALA A 318 47.60 -17.59 -21.56
CA ALA A 318 48.38 -16.60 -22.28
C ALA A 318 49.32 -17.31 -23.29
N SER A 319 49.52 -16.69 -24.46
CA SER A 319 50.45 -17.17 -25.49
C SER A 319 51.16 -15.98 -26.14
N GLU A 320 52.08 -16.23 -27.08
CA GLU A 320 52.73 -15.16 -27.86
C GLU A 320 51.73 -14.26 -28.61
N SER A 321 50.52 -14.77 -28.89
CA SER A 321 49.44 -14.04 -29.58
C SER A 321 48.28 -13.62 -28.68
N VAL A 322 48.29 -14.03 -27.40
CA VAL A 322 47.17 -13.80 -26.46
C VAL A 322 47.70 -13.24 -25.16
N GLU A 323 47.41 -11.97 -24.91
CA GLU A 323 47.63 -11.31 -23.63
C GLU A 323 46.37 -11.41 -22.74
N ILE A 324 46.57 -11.67 -21.45
CA ILE A 324 45.49 -11.63 -20.44
C ILE A 324 45.76 -10.45 -19.52
N SER A 325 44.84 -9.48 -19.53
CA SER A 325 44.90 -8.30 -18.65
C SER A 325 43.80 -8.35 -17.60
N MET A 326 44.09 -7.91 -16.37
CA MET A 326 43.12 -7.81 -15.28
C MET A 326 42.84 -6.35 -14.96
N PHE A 327 41.57 -5.97 -15.00
CA PHE A 327 41.10 -4.63 -14.62
C PHE A 327 40.32 -4.73 -13.31
N ASP A 328 40.61 -3.84 -12.37
CA ASP A 328 39.95 -3.77 -11.07
C ASP A 328 39.58 -2.32 -10.76
N ILE A 329 38.32 -2.08 -10.39
CA ILE A 329 37.86 -0.76 -9.97
C ILE A 329 38.30 -0.52 -8.54
N ILE A 330 39.13 0.50 -8.35
CA ILE A 330 39.63 0.89 -7.03
C ILE A 330 38.47 1.32 -6.16
N SER A 331 38.09 0.46 -5.20
CA SER A 331 37.04 0.74 -4.21
C SER A 331 35.66 1.03 -4.83
N LEU A 332 35.16 0.10 -5.66
CA LEU A 332 33.87 0.20 -6.35
C LEU A 332 32.69 0.70 -5.49
N TYR A 333 32.35 0.04 -4.37
CA TYR A 333 31.21 0.49 -3.56
C TYR A 333 31.45 1.87 -2.93
N PRO A 334 32.61 2.13 -2.28
CA PRO A 334 32.90 3.48 -1.78
C PRO A 334 32.86 4.58 -2.85
N SER A 335 33.33 4.32 -4.08
CA SER A 335 33.25 5.32 -5.14
C SER A 335 31.80 5.62 -5.54
N VAL A 336 30.95 4.58 -5.63
CA VAL A 336 29.51 4.77 -5.88
C VAL A 336 28.84 5.50 -4.72
N ASN A 337 29.15 5.16 -3.47
CA ASN A 337 28.64 5.88 -2.30
C ASN A 337 29.00 7.37 -2.32
N TYR A 338 30.21 7.70 -2.77
CA TYR A 338 30.71 9.08 -2.77
C TYR A 338 30.11 9.94 -3.88
N ASP A 339 29.90 9.38 -5.06
CA ASP A 339 29.51 10.13 -6.26
C ASP A 339 28.03 10.01 -6.64
N ALA A 340 27.34 8.93 -6.23
CA ALA A 340 25.98 8.66 -6.65
C ALA A 340 24.93 9.23 -5.68
N PRO A 341 23.78 9.70 -6.20
CA PRO A 341 22.65 10.11 -5.38
C PRO A 341 21.89 8.91 -4.79
N TYR A 342 21.52 8.99 -3.52
CA TYR A 342 20.80 7.93 -2.78
C TYR A 342 19.38 8.34 -2.42
N PRO A 343 18.38 7.44 -2.52
CA PRO A 343 17.03 7.74 -2.06
C PRO A 343 17.03 7.99 -0.55
N VAL A 344 16.37 9.08 -0.11
CA VAL A 344 16.24 9.44 1.30
C VAL A 344 14.77 9.65 1.69
N GLY A 345 14.46 9.50 2.97
CA GLY A 345 13.11 9.67 3.50
C GLY A 345 12.19 8.45 3.31
N ILE A 346 10.89 8.68 3.50
CA ILE A 346 9.86 7.64 3.40
C ILE A 346 9.28 7.65 1.98
N PRO A 347 9.25 6.51 1.27
CA PRO A 347 8.73 6.49 -0.10
C PRO A 347 7.21 6.65 -0.14
N LYS A 348 6.72 7.36 -1.16
CA LYS A 348 5.31 7.38 -1.56
C LYS A 348 4.98 6.06 -2.26
N ILE A 349 3.97 5.35 -1.73
CA ILE A 349 3.52 4.08 -2.30
C ILE A 349 2.54 4.38 -3.43
N VAL A 350 2.93 4.05 -4.66
CA VAL A 350 2.07 4.10 -5.84
C VAL A 350 1.55 2.71 -6.13
N LYS A 351 0.22 2.56 -6.20
CA LYS A 351 -0.46 1.30 -6.57
C LYS A 351 -1.25 1.53 -7.85
N ARG A 352 -0.80 0.93 -8.95
CA ARG A 352 -1.53 0.85 -10.21
C ARG A 352 -1.16 -0.48 -10.85
N ASP A 353 -2.16 -1.23 -11.24
CA ASP A 353 -2.01 -2.54 -11.87
C ASP A 353 -2.44 -2.36 -13.32
N GLU A 354 -1.49 -2.08 -14.21
CA GLU A 354 -1.77 -1.67 -15.57
C GLU A 354 -0.74 -2.20 -16.58
N ASP A 355 -1.23 -2.59 -17.75
CA ASP A 355 -0.40 -2.86 -18.92
C ASP A 355 0.24 -1.55 -19.38
N VAL A 356 1.56 -1.61 -19.61
CA VAL A 356 2.35 -0.47 -20.08
C VAL A 356 3.24 -0.91 -21.22
N LEU A 357 3.78 0.05 -21.96
CA LEU A 357 4.84 -0.21 -22.92
C LEU A 357 5.95 0.81 -22.71
N TRP A 358 6.90 0.50 -21.84
CA TRP A 358 8.09 1.33 -21.64
C TRP A 358 9.23 0.73 -22.43
N THR A 359 9.81 1.53 -23.32
CA THR A 359 10.91 1.13 -24.20
C THR A 359 12.10 2.07 -24.11
N GLU A 360 11.90 3.29 -23.58
CA GLU A 360 12.94 4.30 -23.42
C GLU A 360 13.12 4.67 -21.94
N PRO A 361 14.32 5.11 -21.51
CA PRO A 361 14.59 5.47 -20.11
C PRO A 361 13.61 6.47 -19.50
N ASP A 362 13.15 7.45 -20.29
CA ASP A 362 12.24 8.51 -19.85
C ASP A 362 10.81 8.00 -19.60
N ASP A 363 10.48 6.79 -20.07
CA ASP A 363 9.18 6.17 -19.81
C ASP A 363 9.04 5.72 -18.34
N VAL A 364 10.14 5.60 -17.59
CA VAL A 364 10.13 5.16 -16.17
C VAL A 364 9.65 6.31 -15.27
N PRO A 365 8.40 6.29 -14.77
CA PRO A 365 7.76 7.48 -14.22
C PRO A 365 8.08 7.72 -12.74
N TYR A 366 8.71 6.75 -12.07
CA TYR A 366 9.02 6.83 -10.64
C TYR A 366 10.50 6.62 -10.37
N ALA A 367 11.06 7.43 -9.48
CA ALA A 367 12.38 7.22 -8.90
C ALA A 367 12.27 6.37 -7.63
N GLY A 368 12.98 5.25 -7.56
CA GLY A 368 12.94 4.33 -6.41
C GLY A 368 12.89 2.86 -6.81
N LEU A 369 12.00 2.09 -6.18
CA LEU A 369 11.81 0.67 -6.46
C LEU A 369 10.50 0.45 -7.22
N LEU A 370 10.55 -0.37 -8.28
CA LEU A 370 9.40 -0.65 -9.13
C LEU A 370 9.23 -2.16 -9.26
N LYS A 371 8.01 -2.64 -9.06
CA LYS A 371 7.62 -4.02 -9.36
C LYS A 371 6.96 -4.05 -10.73
N VAL A 372 7.57 -4.78 -11.65
CA VAL A 372 7.20 -4.75 -13.07
C VAL A 372 7.36 -6.13 -13.72
N LYS A 373 6.71 -6.29 -14.87
CA LYS A 373 7.00 -7.35 -15.83
C LYS A 373 7.84 -6.79 -16.96
N VAL A 374 9.01 -7.40 -17.19
CA VAL A 374 9.99 -6.91 -18.15
C VAL A 374 10.41 -8.01 -19.13
N VAL A 375 10.38 -7.71 -20.42
CA VAL A 375 10.80 -8.60 -21.50
C VAL A 375 12.24 -8.27 -21.87
N PRO A 376 13.20 -9.20 -21.70
CA PRO A 376 14.57 -8.99 -22.16
C PRO A 376 14.69 -8.98 -23.70
N PRO A 377 15.73 -8.36 -24.27
CA PRO A 377 16.10 -8.55 -25.68
C PRO A 377 16.59 -9.97 -25.95
N LYS A 378 16.48 -10.47 -27.20
CA LYS A 378 16.84 -11.87 -27.53
C LYS A 378 18.34 -12.16 -27.49
N ASN A 379 19.17 -11.18 -27.88
CA ASN A 379 20.59 -11.39 -28.14
C ASN A 379 21.45 -10.33 -27.45
N LEU A 380 21.41 -10.30 -26.11
CA LEU A 380 22.24 -9.38 -25.33
C LEU A 380 23.42 -10.14 -24.73
N LEU A 381 24.63 -9.74 -25.09
CA LEU A 381 25.86 -10.40 -24.64
C LEU A 381 26.01 -10.39 -23.11
N TYR A 382 25.59 -9.29 -22.48
CA TYR A 382 25.64 -9.11 -21.04
C TYR A 382 24.24 -8.80 -20.50
N PRO A 383 23.41 -9.83 -20.19
CA PRO A 383 22.09 -9.62 -19.61
C PRO A 383 22.18 -8.76 -18.35
N LEU A 384 21.31 -7.76 -18.19
CA LEU A 384 21.43 -6.78 -17.11
C LEU A 384 20.58 -7.14 -15.89
N LEU A 385 19.30 -7.43 -16.09
CA LEU A 385 18.36 -7.56 -14.98
C LEU A 385 18.47 -8.94 -14.31
N PRO A 386 18.53 -8.98 -12.97
CA PRO A 386 18.52 -10.22 -12.23
C PRO A 386 17.12 -10.85 -12.19
N ALA A 387 17.09 -12.16 -11.99
CA ALA A 387 15.90 -12.93 -11.63
C ALA A 387 16.28 -13.97 -10.56
N HIS A 388 15.52 -13.99 -9.47
CA HIS A 388 15.63 -15.02 -8.45
C HIS A 388 14.77 -16.22 -8.85
N ILE A 389 15.39 -17.34 -9.20
CA ILE A 389 14.71 -18.55 -9.66
C ILE A 389 15.15 -19.72 -8.78
N ASP A 390 14.21 -20.26 -8.01
CA ASP A 390 14.45 -21.33 -7.03
C ASP A 390 15.71 -21.11 -6.17
N ASP A 391 15.78 -19.95 -5.49
CA ASP A 391 16.88 -19.51 -4.61
C ASP A 391 18.23 -19.20 -5.29
N MET A 392 18.30 -19.25 -6.62
CA MET A 392 19.48 -18.82 -7.39
C MET A 392 19.27 -17.46 -8.04
N LEU A 393 20.29 -16.61 -7.96
CA LEU A 393 20.36 -15.35 -8.69
C LEU A 393 20.91 -15.60 -10.09
N LEU A 394 20.08 -15.39 -11.11
CA LEU A 394 20.44 -15.53 -12.52
C LEU A 394 20.27 -14.19 -13.25
N PHE A 395 20.94 -14.03 -14.38
CA PHE A 395 20.76 -12.90 -15.29
C PHE A 395 20.27 -13.42 -16.65
N PRO A 396 19.01 -13.87 -16.77
CA PRO A 396 18.54 -14.54 -17.97
C PRO A 396 17.97 -13.57 -19.02
N LEU A 397 17.88 -14.05 -20.27
CA LEU A 397 17.11 -13.39 -21.34
C LEU A 397 15.75 -14.06 -21.61
N CYS A 398 15.40 -15.06 -20.79
CA CYS A 398 14.13 -15.79 -20.88
C CYS A 398 13.81 -16.43 -19.52
N GLY A 399 12.66 -16.08 -18.94
CA GLY A 399 12.16 -16.67 -17.70
C GLY A 399 12.01 -18.20 -17.77
N VAL A 400 11.31 -18.71 -18.78
CA VAL A 400 11.10 -20.17 -18.95
C VAL A 400 12.41 -20.94 -19.10
N CYS A 401 13.36 -20.46 -19.91
CA CYS A 401 14.67 -21.12 -20.06
C CYS A 401 15.44 -21.15 -18.74
N ALA A 402 15.40 -20.06 -17.98
CA ALA A 402 16.09 -19.98 -16.71
C ALA A 402 15.50 -20.93 -15.66
N THR A 403 14.18 -21.14 -15.67
CA THR A 403 13.53 -22.18 -14.84
C THR A 403 13.90 -23.60 -15.30
N ARG A 404 14.10 -23.84 -16.61
CA ARG A 404 14.52 -25.16 -17.13
C ARG A 404 15.98 -25.50 -16.83
N ALA A 405 16.88 -24.51 -16.93
CA ALA A 405 18.33 -24.70 -16.80
C ALA A 405 18.78 -25.25 -15.43
N LYS A 406 17.91 -25.25 -14.41
CA LYS A 406 18.16 -25.90 -13.11
C LYS A 406 17.86 -27.41 -13.11
N LYS A 407 16.91 -27.86 -13.94
CA LYS A 407 16.41 -29.25 -13.94
C LYS A 407 17.27 -30.17 -14.77
N ASP A 408 17.68 -29.66 -15.92
CA ASP A 408 18.61 -30.32 -16.82
C ASP A 408 19.90 -29.53 -16.67
N PHE A 409 21.00 -30.15 -16.25
CA PHE A 409 22.32 -29.53 -16.37
C PHE A 409 22.57 -29.30 -17.86
N VAL A 410 22.07 -28.19 -18.41
CA VAL A 410 22.12 -27.91 -19.84
C VAL A 410 23.59 -27.72 -20.18
N MET A 411 24.15 -28.70 -20.86
CA MET A 411 25.51 -28.62 -21.35
C MET A 411 25.51 -27.55 -22.46
N ALA A 412 26.55 -26.71 -22.52
CA ALA A 412 26.69 -25.63 -23.51
C ALA A 412 26.64 -26.09 -24.99
N LYS A 413 26.55 -27.39 -25.25
CA LYS A 413 26.42 -28.01 -26.58
C LYS A 413 24.97 -28.26 -27.01
N ASP A 414 24.00 -28.11 -26.11
CA ASP A 414 22.56 -28.29 -26.39
C ASP A 414 21.87 -26.95 -26.70
N GLU A 415 22.60 -26.00 -27.32
CA GLU A 415 22.17 -24.65 -27.71
C GLU A 415 21.03 -24.69 -28.76
N LYS A 416 19.85 -25.14 -28.36
CA LYS A 416 18.65 -24.77 -29.11
C LYS A 416 18.42 -23.28 -28.83
N LYS A 417 18.47 -22.47 -29.89
CA LYS A 417 18.08 -21.05 -29.80
C LYS A 417 16.71 -20.98 -29.13
N CYS A 418 16.56 -20.05 -28.17
CA CYS A 418 15.31 -19.87 -27.46
C CYS A 418 14.19 -19.50 -28.46
N GLU A 419 13.17 -20.36 -28.55
CA GLU A 419 11.99 -20.19 -29.42
C GLU A 419 10.80 -19.55 -28.68
N HIS A 420 10.93 -19.31 -27.37
CA HIS A 420 9.87 -18.74 -26.54
C HIS A 420 9.49 -17.31 -26.98
N ASP A 421 8.21 -16.98 -26.81
CA ASP A 421 7.67 -15.66 -27.14
C ASP A 421 8.02 -14.59 -26.08
N GLU A 422 7.57 -13.34 -26.26
CA GLU A 422 7.86 -12.26 -25.31
C GLU A 422 7.26 -12.52 -23.93
N GLU A 423 6.07 -13.13 -23.88
CA GLU A 423 5.32 -13.41 -22.66
C GLU A 423 6.02 -14.49 -21.81
N GLU A 424 6.43 -15.58 -22.44
CA GLU A 424 7.19 -16.67 -21.82
C GLU A 424 8.62 -16.23 -21.41
N ARG A 425 9.18 -15.26 -22.13
CA ARG A 425 10.52 -14.73 -21.82
C ARG A 425 10.51 -13.70 -20.71
N ALA A 426 9.37 -13.08 -20.44
CA ALA A 426 9.23 -12.01 -19.47
C ALA A 426 9.74 -12.44 -18.09
N LEU A 427 10.41 -11.49 -17.43
CA LEU A 427 10.86 -11.60 -16.06
C LEU A 427 9.91 -10.79 -15.18
N LEU A 428 9.56 -11.39 -14.06
CA LEU A 428 8.77 -10.78 -13.02
C LEU A 428 9.70 -10.42 -11.87
N GLY A 429 9.75 -9.15 -11.49
CA GLY A 429 10.70 -8.73 -10.47
C GLY A 429 10.47 -7.33 -9.94
N THR A 430 11.19 -7.04 -8.86
CA THR A 430 11.35 -5.70 -8.30
C THR A 430 12.73 -5.19 -8.68
N TYR A 431 12.80 -4.02 -9.30
CA TYR A 431 14.03 -3.42 -9.79
C TYR A 431 14.15 -1.97 -9.33
N THR A 432 15.38 -1.46 -9.26
CA THR A 432 15.59 -0.02 -9.07
C THR A 432 15.24 0.74 -10.35
N SER A 433 14.77 1.97 -10.22
CA SER A 433 14.54 2.85 -11.36
C SER A 433 15.82 3.07 -12.20
N ILE A 434 17.00 3.01 -11.57
CA ILE A 434 18.30 3.14 -12.25
C ILE A 434 18.57 1.93 -13.15
N GLU A 435 18.38 0.72 -12.62
CA GLU A 435 18.54 -0.52 -13.40
C GLU A 435 17.52 -0.62 -14.52
N LEU A 436 16.27 -0.23 -14.27
CA LEU A 436 15.22 -0.25 -15.30
C LEU A 436 15.54 0.70 -16.45
N ARG A 437 15.91 1.95 -16.15
CA ARG A 437 16.34 2.90 -17.20
C ARG A 437 17.48 2.33 -18.03
N LYS A 438 18.51 1.77 -17.36
CA LYS A 438 19.63 1.14 -18.07
C LYS A 438 19.21 -0.10 -18.87
N ALA A 439 18.23 -0.86 -18.40
CA ALA A 439 17.69 -2.00 -19.13
C ALA A 439 16.98 -1.56 -20.41
N LEU A 440 16.17 -0.50 -20.34
CA LEU A 440 15.48 0.04 -21.51
C LEU A 440 16.46 0.50 -22.59
N GLU A 441 17.57 1.16 -22.22
CA GLU A 441 18.67 1.48 -23.17
C GLU A 441 19.26 0.25 -23.87
N LEU A 442 19.24 -0.91 -23.20
CA LEU A 442 19.75 -2.18 -23.74
C LEU A 442 18.68 -2.98 -24.52
N GLY A 443 17.51 -2.38 -24.76
CA GLY A 443 16.43 -2.99 -25.54
C GLY A 443 15.51 -3.92 -24.74
N TYR A 444 15.49 -3.80 -23.42
CA TYR A 444 14.42 -4.39 -22.60
C TYR A 444 13.11 -3.62 -22.82
N LYS A 445 11.98 -4.27 -22.54
CA LYS A 445 10.66 -3.63 -22.58
C LYS A 445 9.90 -3.92 -21.30
N VAL A 446 9.35 -2.90 -20.64
CA VAL A 446 8.40 -3.14 -19.55
C VAL A 446 7.01 -3.24 -20.14
N THR A 447 6.34 -4.36 -19.88
CA THR A 447 5.01 -4.66 -20.45
C THR A 447 3.89 -4.54 -19.42
N HIS A 448 4.23 -4.50 -18.13
CA HIS A 448 3.25 -4.38 -17.05
C HIS A 448 3.85 -3.70 -15.83
N PHE A 449 3.09 -2.79 -15.23
CA PHE A 449 3.44 -2.09 -14.00
C PHE A 449 2.47 -2.46 -12.89
N PHE A 450 3.00 -2.89 -11.73
CA PHE A 450 2.18 -3.30 -10.58
C PHE A 450 2.16 -2.27 -9.46
N ARG A 451 3.32 -1.67 -9.17
CA ARG A 451 3.49 -0.68 -8.08
C ARG A 451 4.91 -0.11 -8.04
N ALA A 452 5.02 1.05 -7.38
CA ALA A 452 6.31 1.67 -7.07
C ALA A 452 6.38 2.16 -5.63
N TYR A 453 7.57 2.11 -5.05
CA TYR A 453 7.98 2.89 -3.89
C TYR A 453 8.79 4.07 -4.42
N HIS A 454 8.11 5.20 -4.58
CA HIS A 454 8.69 6.41 -5.15
C HIS A 454 9.30 7.28 -4.05
N PHE A 455 10.59 7.59 -4.18
CA PHE A 455 11.26 8.57 -3.33
C PHE A 455 11.27 9.92 -4.04
N GLU A 456 10.80 10.95 -3.35
CA GLU A 456 10.76 12.32 -3.88
C GLU A 456 12.16 12.95 -3.93
N GLU A 457 13.01 12.55 -2.99
CA GLU A 457 14.32 13.14 -2.79
C GLU A 457 15.42 12.09 -2.91
N PHE A 458 16.49 12.48 -3.61
CA PHE A 458 17.74 11.75 -3.66
C PHE A 458 18.88 12.67 -3.24
N ASP A 459 19.65 12.24 -2.23
CA ASP A 459 20.76 13.01 -1.68
C ASP A 459 22.08 12.56 -2.31
N SER A 460 22.73 13.48 -3.02
CA SER A 460 24.07 13.27 -3.62
C SER A 460 25.22 13.57 -2.67
N GLN A 461 24.95 14.20 -1.52
CA GLN A 461 25.92 14.54 -0.48
C GLN A 461 25.79 13.63 0.75
N LEU A 462 24.91 12.63 0.73
CA LEU A 462 24.63 11.75 1.87
C LEU A 462 25.93 11.23 2.52
N PHE A 463 26.86 10.75 1.70
CA PHE A 463 28.18 10.29 2.12
C PHE A 463 29.24 11.38 2.04
N ARG A 464 29.16 12.30 1.08
CA ARG A 464 30.15 13.36 0.85
C ARG A 464 29.77 14.62 1.65
N GLY A 465 30.36 14.80 2.82
CA GLY A 465 30.16 16.02 3.64
C GLY A 465 28.74 16.21 4.23
N GLY A 466 27.80 15.32 3.92
CA GLY A 466 26.46 15.29 4.53
C GLY A 466 26.45 14.48 5.82
N LYS A 467 25.47 13.58 5.97
CA LYS A 467 25.23 12.84 7.22
C LYS A 467 26.44 12.03 7.72
N TYR A 468 27.21 11.45 6.80
CA TYR A 468 28.38 10.63 7.14
C TYR A 468 29.72 11.35 7.03
N ASP A 469 29.72 12.61 6.57
CA ASP A 469 30.86 13.52 6.54
C ASP A 469 32.18 12.91 5.99
N ILE A 470 32.11 12.12 4.93
CA ILE A 470 33.29 11.47 4.34
C ILE A 470 33.96 12.45 3.38
N TRP A 471 35.23 12.79 3.65
CA TRP A 471 36.07 13.63 2.80
C TRP A 471 37.28 12.88 2.24
N LEU A 472 37.61 13.16 0.97
CA LEU A 472 38.79 12.63 0.30
C LEU A 472 39.84 13.72 0.16
N GLU A 473 40.83 13.71 1.04
CA GLU A 473 41.93 14.68 1.07
C GLU A 473 43.15 14.09 0.36
N ARG A 474 43.34 14.46 -0.91
CA ARG A 474 44.39 13.90 -1.77
C ARG A 474 45.79 14.10 -1.17
N GLU A 475 46.00 15.24 -0.52
CA GLU A 475 47.26 15.64 0.12
C GLU A 475 47.65 14.68 1.26
N ASN A 476 46.66 14.04 1.88
CA ASN A 476 46.82 13.11 2.99
C ASN A 476 46.91 11.64 2.53
N MET A 477 46.70 11.34 1.24
CA MET A 477 46.80 9.99 0.69
C MET A 477 48.26 9.52 0.55
N LYS A 478 48.82 8.99 1.65
CA LYS A 478 50.17 8.40 1.68
C LYS A 478 50.10 6.87 1.66
N LYS A 479 51.13 6.22 1.08
CA LYS A 479 51.22 4.75 1.04
C LYS A 479 51.40 4.19 2.45
N ASN A 480 50.32 3.74 3.06
CA ASN A 480 50.32 3.02 4.34
C ASN A 480 49.40 1.79 4.23
N PRO A 481 49.95 0.56 4.19
CA PRO A 481 49.15 -0.66 4.03
C PRO A 481 48.13 -0.89 5.15
N GLY A 482 48.49 -0.60 6.41
CA GLY A 482 47.63 -0.82 7.58
C GLY A 482 46.47 0.15 7.63
N LEU A 483 46.73 1.46 7.51
CA LEU A 483 45.68 2.48 7.48
C LEU A 483 44.78 2.33 6.26
N ARG A 484 45.35 1.94 5.10
CA ARG A 484 44.55 1.63 3.90
C ARG A 484 43.59 0.46 4.15
N LEU A 485 44.03 -0.59 4.84
CA LEU A 485 43.17 -1.72 5.18
C LEU A 485 42.03 -1.28 6.11
N ILE A 486 42.33 -0.51 7.15
CA ILE A 486 41.34 -0.01 8.11
C ILE A 486 40.31 0.88 7.40
N ALA A 487 40.76 1.85 6.60
CA ALA A 487 39.88 2.74 5.85
C ALA A 487 38.99 1.96 4.86
N LYS A 488 39.57 1.02 4.11
CA LYS A 488 38.82 0.16 3.18
C LYS A 488 37.76 -0.68 3.91
N LEU A 489 38.11 -1.25 5.06
CA LEU A 489 37.19 -2.05 5.87
C LEU A 489 36.04 -1.17 6.40
N GLY A 490 36.34 0.02 6.90
CA GLY A 490 35.34 0.96 7.39
C GLY A 490 34.33 1.36 6.31
N LEU A 491 34.82 1.81 5.15
CA LEU A 491 33.97 2.25 4.03
C LEU A 491 33.09 1.13 3.47
N ASN A 492 33.64 -0.07 3.30
CA ASN A 492 32.87 -1.22 2.83
C ASN A 492 31.85 -1.72 3.86
N SER A 493 32.20 -1.67 5.15
CA SER A 493 31.31 -2.10 6.23
C SER A 493 30.13 -1.14 6.39
N LEU A 494 30.33 0.17 6.15
CA LEU A 494 29.26 1.17 6.19
C LEU A 494 28.14 0.82 5.21
N TRP A 495 28.48 0.53 3.94
CA TRP A 495 27.49 0.07 2.96
C TRP A 495 26.74 -1.20 3.43
N GLY A 496 27.48 -2.17 3.98
CA GLY A 496 26.90 -3.39 4.52
C GLY A 496 25.88 -3.14 5.64
N LYS A 497 26.00 -2.05 6.39
CA LYS A 497 25.07 -1.71 7.48
C LYS A 497 23.69 -1.29 6.97
N PHE A 498 23.59 -0.58 5.85
CA PHE A 498 22.31 -0.19 5.25
C PHE A 498 21.46 -1.39 4.81
N SER A 499 22.13 -2.49 4.45
CA SER A 499 21.48 -3.71 3.99
C SER A 499 21.44 -4.81 5.05
N MET A 500 21.79 -4.50 6.31
CA MET A 500 21.87 -5.48 7.39
C MET A 500 20.48 -6.08 7.65
N ARG A 501 20.46 -7.40 7.89
CA ARG A 501 19.20 -8.09 8.21
C ARG A 501 18.90 -7.90 9.69
N ASN A 502 17.69 -7.42 9.98
CA ASN A 502 17.20 -7.30 11.35
C ASN A 502 16.85 -8.67 11.97
N ASN A 503 16.79 -9.73 11.15
CA ASN A 503 16.43 -11.10 11.54
C ASN A 503 17.53 -12.12 11.22
N LEU A 504 18.73 -11.91 11.77
CA LEU A 504 19.80 -12.90 11.70
C LEU A 504 19.58 -14.00 12.74
N SER A 505 20.10 -15.21 12.47
CA SER A 505 20.16 -16.25 13.49
C SER A 505 21.04 -15.79 14.64
N GLU A 506 20.50 -15.86 15.85
CA GLU A 506 21.22 -15.70 17.09
C GLU A 506 21.64 -17.09 17.59
N HIS A 507 22.74 -17.14 18.35
CA HIS A 507 23.29 -18.38 18.89
C HIS A 507 23.47 -18.25 20.39
N ASP A 508 22.94 -19.22 21.14
CA ASP A 508 23.20 -19.37 22.56
C ASP A 508 23.83 -20.71 22.89
N ILE A 509 24.61 -20.73 23.97
CA ILE A 509 25.18 -21.92 24.58
C ILE A 509 24.42 -22.18 25.88
N LEU A 510 23.56 -23.19 25.84
CA LEU A 510 22.70 -23.60 26.94
C LEU A 510 23.46 -24.54 27.88
N LYS A 511 23.30 -24.33 29.18
CA LYS A 511 23.90 -25.11 30.27
C LYS A 511 22.88 -25.99 31.00
N SER A 512 21.58 -25.77 30.78
CA SER A 512 20.52 -26.51 31.45
C SER A 512 19.28 -26.68 30.58
N GLY A 513 18.44 -27.65 30.95
CA GLY A 513 17.13 -27.84 30.33
C GLY A 513 16.17 -26.65 30.58
N GLU A 514 16.38 -25.88 31.64
CA GLU A 514 15.56 -24.68 31.93
C GLU A 514 15.83 -23.56 30.93
N GLU A 515 17.08 -23.35 30.53
CA GLU A 515 17.44 -22.38 29.48
C GLU A 515 16.83 -22.78 28.13
N TRP A 516 16.82 -24.09 27.84
CA TRP A 516 16.13 -24.61 26.66
C TRP A 516 14.61 -24.42 26.75
N ALA A 517 14.01 -24.70 27.90
CA ALA A 517 12.59 -24.50 28.13
C ALA A 517 12.17 -23.03 27.94
N LYS A 518 12.99 -22.07 28.36
CA LYS A 518 12.72 -20.63 28.13
C LYS A 518 12.65 -20.29 26.64
N ILE A 519 13.56 -20.82 25.82
CA ILE A 519 13.55 -20.60 24.37
C ILE A 519 12.34 -21.26 23.73
N LEU A 520 12.02 -22.51 24.10
CA LEU A 520 10.81 -23.20 23.66
C LEU A 520 9.54 -22.52 24.13
N GLN A 521 9.60 -21.78 25.25
CA GLN A 521 8.47 -21.06 25.81
C GLN A 521 8.20 -19.71 25.16
N ASP A 522 9.11 -19.23 24.33
CA ASP A 522 8.94 -17.98 23.60
C ASP A 522 8.39 -18.24 22.18
N ASP A 523 7.09 -18.05 22.00
CA ASP A 523 6.42 -18.22 20.69
C ASP A 523 6.88 -17.19 19.65
N ARG A 524 7.68 -16.20 20.02
CA ARG A 524 8.26 -15.22 19.10
C ARG A 524 9.54 -15.75 18.45
N LEU A 525 10.07 -16.87 18.94
CA LEU A 525 11.30 -17.48 18.44
C LEU A 525 11.01 -18.71 17.57
N LEU A 526 11.95 -18.97 16.66
CA LEU A 526 12.04 -20.17 15.82
C LEU A 526 13.38 -20.85 16.13
N PRO A 527 13.44 -21.74 17.14
CA PRO A 527 14.67 -22.43 17.48
C PRO A 527 14.97 -23.57 16.52
N SER A 528 16.25 -23.79 16.26
CA SER A 528 16.77 -24.98 15.60
C SER A 528 16.83 -26.15 16.59
N GLU A 529 17.10 -27.34 16.07
CA GLU A 529 17.52 -28.44 16.91
C GLU A 529 18.81 -28.06 17.66
N PRO A 530 18.86 -28.29 18.99
CA PRO A 530 20.04 -27.97 19.78
C PRO A 530 21.14 -29.03 19.55
N VAL A 531 22.38 -28.58 19.43
CA VAL A 531 23.55 -29.41 19.12
C VAL A 531 24.45 -29.52 20.35
N LEU A 532 24.59 -30.73 20.88
CA LEU A 532 25.49 -31.02 22.00
C LEU A 532 26.94 -30.64 21.64
N GLN A 533 27.60 -29.92 22.54
CA GLN A 533 28.98 -29.50 22.36
C GLN A 533 29.95 -30.61 22.79
N LYS A 534 31.21 -30.47 22.37
CA LYS A 534 32.28 -31.46 22.66
C LYS A 534 32.54 -31.67 24.15
N ASP A 535 32.15 -30.72 25.00
CA ASP A 535 32.28 -30.82 26.46
C ASP A 535 31.27 -31.79 27.09
N GLY A 536 30.27 -32.26 26.33
CA GLY A 536 29.20 -33.15 26.79
C GLY A 536 28.26 -32.53 27.83
N LYS A 537 28.40 -31.23 28.12
CA LYS A 537 27.70 -30.52 29.20
C LYS A 537 26.88 -29.34 28.70
N THR A 538 27.24 -28.79 27.54
CA THR A 538 26.54 -27.64 26.96
C THR A 538 25.94 -27.96 25.61
N MET A 539 24.89 -27.24 25.26
CA MET A 539 24.18 -27.39 23.99
C MET A 539 24.16 -26.05 23.28
N ARG A 540 24.58 -26.02 22.02
CA ARG A 540 24.44 -24.82 21.19
C ARG A 540 23.11 -24.87 20.48
N VAL A 541 22.31 -23.82 20.62
CA VAL A 541 21.08 -23.64 19.86
C VAL A 541 21.22 -22.41 18.96
N ALA A 542 20.68 -22.50 17.74
CA ALA A 542 20.45 -21.33 16.92
C ALA A 542 18.96 -21.00 16.98
N PHE A 543 18.60 -19.73 17.06
CA PHE A 543 17.21 -19.32 16.96
C PHE A 543 17.09 -18.03 16.16
N LYS A 544 15.92 -17.83 15.54
CA LYS A 544 15.55 -16.59 14.86
C LYS A 544 14.29 -16.02 15.49
N LYS A 545 14.10 -14.71 15.40
CA LYS A 545 12.79 -14.13 15.67
C LYS A 545 11.86 -14.44 14.50
N LYS A 546 10.60 -14.74 14.78
CA LYS A 546 9.56 -14.75 13.74
C LYS A 546 9.51 -13.35 13.12
N GLU A 547 9.35 -13.27 11.80
CA GLU A 547 9.43 -12.02 11.03
C GLU A 547 8.52 -10.93 11.59
N ASP A 548 7.35 -11.30 12.10
CA ASP A 548 6.39 -10.38 12.71
C ASP A 548 6.97 -9.63 13.92
N PHE A 549 7.88 -10.25 14.67
CA PHE A 549 8.46 -9.71 15.91
C PHE A 549 9.84 -9.11 15.72
N VAL A 550 10.28 -8.98 14.47
CA VAL A 550 11.54 -8.34 14.14
C VAL A 550 11.36 -6.84 14.30
N VAL A 551 12.00 -6.30 15.33
CA VAL A 551 12.06 -4.86 15.54
C VAL A 551 13.16 -4.30 14.63
N GLU A 552 12.90 -3.17 13.97
CA GLU A 552 13.95 -2.46 13.25
C GLU A 552 15.09 -2.11 14.21
N HIS A 553 16.32 -2.04 13.70
CA HIS A 553 17.41 -1.50 14.49
C HIS A 553 16.95 -0.14 15.00
N LYS A 554 16.93 0.05 16.33
CA LYS A 554 16.74 1.37 16.91
C LYS A 554 17.71 2.29 16.17
N ASP A 555 17.25 3.49 15.82
CA ASP A 555 18.16 4.52 15.34
C ASP A 555 19.39 4.46 16.23
N TYR A 556 20.57 4.38 15.61
CA TYR A 556 21.77 4.78 16.31
C TYR A 556 21.48 6.24 16.65
N GLU A 557 20.96 6.49 17.86
CA GLU A 557 21.11 7.78 18.51
C GLU A 557 22.61 7.99 18.45
N CYS A 558 23.04 8.81 17.49
CA CYS A 558 24.40 9.31 17.49
C CYS A 558 24.50 10.00 18.83
N GLY A 559 25.16 9.36 19.78
CA GLY A 559 25.34 9.89 21.12
C GLY A 559 25.80 11.33 20.94
N ALA A 560 25.02 12.25 21.48
CA ALA A 560 25.53 13.58 21.75
C ALA A 560 26.46 13.45 22.96
N ASP A 561 27.62 12.83 22.73
CA ASP A 561 28.76 12.77 23.66
C ASP A 561 30.02 13.26 22.94
#